data_AF-A0A4Q6ALF1-F1
#
_entry.id   AF-A0A4Q6ALF1-F1
#
_cell.length_a   1.000
_cell.length_b   1.000
_cell.length_c   1.000
_cell.angle_alpha   90.00
_cell.angle_beta   90.00
_cell.angle_gamma   90.00
#
_symmetry.space_group_name_H-M   'P 1'
#
loop_
_entity.id
_entity.type
_entity.pdbx_description
1 polymer ?
#
loop_
_entity_poly.entity_id
_entity_poly.type
_entity_poly.pdbx_seq_one_letter_code
_entity_poly.pdbx_strand_id
1 'polypeptide(L)'
;RRRPSCGGRNARINPGGSPRLRTSRCVRAPNIRTDPQTPSAATSQTGGTQARLLRVLETGEFIRVGSSKVQKTDVRVIAATNRDLLEYTQQSKFREDLYYRLSTVPIRVPSLRDRKEDIPLLFRKFASDFSEKYRTQSVQLDNGAQQLLVTYPWNGNVRELKNVAEQASVLSVDKNLNSESLSQFLPNREGRPVSMLPAISPMSTGNAGNNFTGTERDILYKLFFELKKDMNDMKQLLVELTHRQGYGPATHKQENLLPAFNQVSEPVNLAALPYNGSNTPILVQNDRLDHHEDVEESLMLADREKEFITKALKKHKGRRRDAANELGISERTLYRKIKEYDIKE
;
A
#
# COMPACT_ATOMS: atom_id res chain seq x y z
N ARG A 1 -41.86 57.69 -34.03
CA ARG A 1 -42.35 57.49 -35.41
C ARG A 1 -42.53 55.99 -35.65
N ARG A 2 -43.78 55.58 -35.86
CA ARG A 2 -44.35 54.37 -36.52
C ARG A 2 -43.97 52.94 -36.08
N ARG A 3 -45.05 52.20 -35.74
CA ARG A 3 -45.25 50.73 -35.64
C ARG A 3 -45.20 50.05 -37.03
N PRO A 4 -45.39 48.72 -37.14
CA PRO A 4 -46.72 48.04 -37.13
C PRO A 4 -46.75 46.84 -36.14
N SER A 5 -47.80 46.38 -35.44
CA SER A 5 -49.26 46.21 -35.60
C SER A 5 -49.73 45.20 -36.64
N CYS A 6 -50.18 44.02 -36.15
CA CYS A 6 -51.35 43.18 -36.54
C CYS A 6 -51.04 41.72 -36.13
N GLY A 7 -51.89 40.89 -35.52
CA GLY A 7 -53.28 40.99 -35.07
C GLY A 7 -53.58 39.78 -34.17
N GLY A 8 -54.56 39.91 -33.25
CA GLY A 8 -54.87 38.91 -32.24
C GLY A 8 -55.87 37.84 -32.67
N ARG A 9 -56.02 36.82 -31.80
CA ARG A 9 -57.29 36.17 -31.50
C ARG A 9 -57.25 35.54 -30.11
N ASN A 10 -58.19 35.96 -29.26
CA ASN A 10 -58.50 35.40 -27.94
C ASN A 10 -59.36 34.14 -28.08
N ALA A 11 -59.18 33.16 -27.19
CA ALA A 11 -60.26 32.31 -26.68
C ALA A 11 -59.91 31.78 -25.28
N ARG A 12 -60.90 31.82 -24.38
CA ARG A 12 -60.86 31.61 -22.93
C ARG A 12 -61.38 30.20 -22.55
N ILE A 13 -60.80 29.62 -21.47
CA ILE A 13 -61.42 28.88 -20.33
C ILE A 13 -62.01 27.45 -20.54
N ASN A 14 -61.32 26.44 -19.96
CA ASN A 14 -61.68 25.31 -19.02
C ASN A 14 -63.08 24.63 -19.02
N PRO A 15 -63.33 23.45 -18.35
CA PRO A 15 -62.48 22.44 -17.64
C PRO A 15 -62.89 20.93 -17.85
N GLY A 16 -62.11 19.99 -17.28
CA GLY A 16 -62.63 18.78 -16.59
C GLY A 16 -62.90 17.47 -17.37
N GLY A 17 -62.25 16.37 -16.98
CA GLY A 17 -62.68 15.01 -17.34
C GLY A 17 -61.61 13.90 -17.21
N SER A 18 -61.53 13.25 -16.06
CA SER A 18 -61.05 11.86 -15.91
C SER A 18 -62.30 10.93 -15.98
N PRO A 19 -62.25 9.63 -16.39
CA PRO A 19 -61.61 8.60 -15.55
C PRO A 19 -61.19 7.23 -16.20
N ARG A 20 -60.51 6.42 -15.35
CA ARG A 20 -60.40 4.92 -15.27
C ARG A 20 -59.34 4.11 -16.06
N LEU A 21 -58.36 3.64 -15.26
CA LEU A 21 -57.96 2.23 -14.98
C LEU A 21 -57.78 1.22 -16.14
N ARG A 22 -56.54 0.75 -16.32
CA ARG A 22 -56.22 -0.69 -16.38
C ARG A 22 -54.80 -0.99 -15.90
N THR A 23 -54.72 -2.03 -15.10
CA THR A 23 -53.57 -2.66 -14.44
C THR A 23 -52.65 -3.39 -15.42
N SER A 24 -51.33 -3.34 -15.20
CA SER A 24 -50.41 -4.46 -15.53
C SER A 24 -49.10 -4.31 -14.77
N ARG A 25 -48.84 -5.32 -13.96
CA ARG A 25 -47.65 -5.58 -13.13
C ARG A 25 -46.47 -5.92 -14.05
N CYS A 26 -45.29 -5.36 -13.80
CA CYS A 26 -44.03 -6.05 -14.10
C CYS A 26 -42.93 -5.62 -13.11
N VAL A 27 -42.22 -6.64 -12.63
CA VAL A 27 -41.26 -6.67 -11.54
C VAL A 27 -39.85 -6.39 -12.10
N ARG A 28 -38.94 -5.99 -11.18
CA ARG A 28 -37.48 -6.23 -11.14
C ARG A 28 -36.56 -5.02 -11.42
N ALA A 29 -36.02 -4.47 -10.32
CA ALA A 29 -34.68 -3.85 -10.26
C ALA A 29 -33.60 -4.98 -10.23
N PRO A 30 -32.28 -4.76 -10.46
CA PRO A 30 -31.49 -3.85 -9.60
C PRO A 30 -30.23 -3.17 -10.21
N ASN A 31 -29.67 -2.26 -9.41
CA ASN A 31 -28.24 -1.90 -9.28
C ASN A 31 -27.52 -1.15 -10.40
N ILE A 32 -27.41 0.17 -10.24
CA ILE A 32 -26.25 0.95 -10.70
C ILE A 32 -25.31 1.08 -9.49
N ARG A 33 -24.26 0.25 -9.47
CA ARG A 33 -23.10 0.42 -8.59
C ARG A 33 -22.25 1.54 -9.15
N THR A 34 -22.23 2.68 -8.48
CA THR A 34 -21.13 3.64 -8.58
C THR A 34 -20.06 3.26 -7.58
N ASP A 35 -18.89 2.86 -8.07
CA ASP A 35 -17.56 3.16 -7.53
C ASP A 35 -16.51 2.56 -8.49
N PRO A 36 -15.37 3.23 -8.69
CA PRO A 36 -14.25 2.91 -7.80
C PRO A 36 -13.48 4.11 -7.27
N GLN A 37 -12.96 3.87 -6.07
CA GLN A 37 -12.01 4.66 -5.32
C GLN A 37 -10.75 5.06 -6.12
N THR A 38 -10.41 6.35 -5.95
CA THR A 38 -9.08 6.95 -5.75
C THR A 38 -7.89 6.55 -6.65
N PRO A 39 -7.29 7.53 -7.36
CA PRO A 39 -5.87 7.55 -7.62
C PRO A 39 -5.14 8.50 -6.65
N SER A 40 -4.21 7.91 -5.88
CA SER A 40 -2.95 8.47 -5.39
C SER A 40 -2.84 10.00 -5.29
N ALA A 41 -2.88 10.47 -4.03
CA ALA A 41 -2.72 11.86 -3.63
C ALA A 41 -1.31 12.39 -3.93
N ALA A 42 -1.13 13.01 -5.10
CA ALA A 42 -0.04 13.98 -5.36
C ALA A 42 -0.36 14.95 -6.53
N THR A 43 -1.63 15.16 -6.85
CA THR A 43 -2.08 16.20 -7.83
C THR A 43 -3.38 16.87 -7.37
N SER A 44 -3.68 16.80 -6.07
CA SER A 44 -4.93 17.28 -5.49
C SER A 44 -4.91 18.79 -5.20
N GLN A 45 -4.77 19.61 -6.24
CA GLN A 45 -5.45 20.90 -6.18
C GLN A 45 -6.92 20.61 -6.46
N THR A 46 -7.72 20.52 -5.41
CA THR A 46 -9.20 20.49 -5.49
C THR A 46 -9.66 21.54 -6.51
N GLY A 47 -10.68 21.26 -7.34
CA GLY A 47 -11.10 22.17 -8.42
C GLY A 47 -11.36 23.62 -7.96
N GLY A 48 -11.78 23.80 -6.70
CA GLY A 48 -11.94 25.12 -6.08
C GLY A 48 -10.62 25.88 -5.83
N THR A 49 -9.49 25.19 -5.71
CA THR A 49 -8.16 25.80 -5.59
C THR A 49 -7.60 26.20 -6.95
N GLN A 50 -7.85 25.39 -8.00
CA GLN A 50 -7.51 25.74 -9.39
C GLN A 50 -8.24 27.02 -9.83
N ALA A 51 -9.53 27.14 -9.51
CA ALA A 51 -10.31 28.36 -9.80
C ALA A 51 -9.76 29.61 -9.09
N ARG A 52 -9.30 29.45 -7.84
CA ARG A 52 -8.67 30.54 -7.07
C ARG A 52 -7.33 30.95 -7.65
N LEU A 53 -6.50 29.98 -8.06
CA LEU A 53 -5.22 30.27 -8.72
C LEU A 53 -5.43 30.97 -10.05
N LEU A 54 -6.42 30.54 -10.84
CA LEU A 54 -6.77 31.19 -12.10
C LEU A 54 -7.03 32.68 -11.86
N ARG A 55 -7.89 33.04 -10.91
CA ARG A 55 -8.18 34.44 -10.58
C ARG A 55 -6.92 35.27 -10.27
N VAL A 56 -5.99 34.70 -9.51
CA VAL A 56 -4.71 35.36 -9.21
C VAL A 56 -3.89 35.59 -10.48
N LEU A 57 -3.87 34.62 -11.40
CA LEU A 57 -3.15 34.72 -12.67
C LEU A 57 -3.81 35.66 -13.69
N GLU A 58 -5.14 35.85 -13.63
CA GLU A 58 -5.83 36.73 -14.58
C GLU A 58 -5.88 38.18 -14.13
N THR A 59 -6.31 38.42 -12.89
CA THR A 59 -6.59 39.77 -12.38
C THR A 59 -5.62 40.23 -11.30
N GLY A 60 -4.72 39.37 -10.83
CA GLY A 60 -3.84 39.67 -9.68
C GLY A 60 -4.62 39.79 -8.37
N GLU A 61 -5.85 39.28 -8.31
CA GLU A 61 -6.72 39.41 -7.15
C GLU A 61 -6.89 38.09 -6.39
N PHE A 62 -6.92 38.17 -5.07
CA PHE A 62 -7.25 37.04 -4.22
C PHE A 62 -8.12 37.45 -3.04
N ILE A 63 -8.74 36.45 -2.41
CA ILE A 63 -9.55 36.60 -1.20
C ILE A 63 -8.99 35.63 -0.16
N ARG A 64 -8.75 36.12 1.06
CA ARG A 64 -8.32 35.26 2.18
C ARG A 64 -9.46 34.33 2.59
N VAL A 65 -9.14 33.12 3.01
CA VAL A 65 -10.15 32.16 3.49
C VAL A 65 -10.93 32.79 4.66
N GLY A 66 -12.26 32.79 4.57
CA GLY A 66 -13.14 33.41 5.58
C GLY A 66 -13.27 34.94 5.48
N SER A 67 -12.61 35.59 4.50
CA SER A 67 -12.80 37.01 4.19
C SER A 67 -13.66 37.18 2.95
N SER A 68 -14.37 38.30 2.84
CA SER A 68 -15.06 38.73 1.61
C SER A 68 -14.33 39.87 0.90
N LYS A 69 -13.22 40.36 1.47
CA LYS A 69 -12.47 41.49 0.92
C LYS A 69 -11.47 40.99 -0.13
N VAL A 70 -11.60 41.54 -1.34
CA VAL A 70 -10.66 41.33 -2.44
C VAL A 70 -9.39 42.14 -2.20
N GLN A 71 -8.23 41.52 -2.42
CA GLN A 71 -6.92 42.15 -2.31
C GLN A 71 -6.14 41.92 -3.61
N LYS A 72 -5.35 42.93 -4.02
CA LYS A 72 -4.48 42.85 -5.20
C LYS A 72 -3.06 42.50 -4.80
N THR A 73 -2.38 41.75 -5.65
CA THR A 73 -0.99 41.35 -5.49
C THR A 73 -0.29 41.29 -6.85
N ASP A 74 1.01 41.55 -6.85
CA ASP A 74 1.88 41.39 -8.01
C ASP A 74 2.90 40.30 -7.68
N VAL A 75 2.77 39.15 -8.34
CA VAL A 75 3.57 37.96 -8.04
C VAL A 75 4.03 37.29 -9.34
N ARG A 76 5.31 36.92 -9.38
CA ARG A 76 5.84 36.05 -10.43
C ARG A 76 5.59 34.60 -10.03
N VAL A 77 4.76 33.90 -10.80
CA VAL A 77 4.44 32.49 -10.56
C VAL A 77 5.40 31.59 -11.34
N ILE A 78 6.02 30.64 -10.63
CA ILE A 78 6.82 29.56 -11.22
C ILE A 78 6.18 28.24 -10.79
N ALA A 79 5.74 27.44 -11.76
CA ALA A 79 5.14 26.13 -11.53
C ALA A 79 6.08 25.03 -12.04
N ALA A 80 6.11 23.91 -11.31
CA ALA A 80 6.87 22.72 -11.71
C ALA A 80 6.00 21.48 -11.50
N THR A 81 6.13 20.52 -12.41
CA THR A 81 5.37 19.26 -12.40
C THR A 81 6.21 18.15 -13.00
N ASN A 82 6.11 16.95 -12.46
CA ASN A 82 6.71 15.73 -13.01
C ASN A 82 5.76 14.99 -13.96
N ARG A 83 4.51 15.46 -14.09
CA ARG A 83 3.47 14.89 -14.96
C ARG A 83 3.27 15.77 -16.18
N ASP A 84 2.91 15.16 -17.30
CA ASP A 84 2.53 15.91 -18.50
C ASP A 84 1.15 16.55 -18.30
N LEU A 85 1.13 17.89 -18.25
CA LEU A 85 -0.11 18.64 -18.06
C LEU A 85 -1.04 18.53 -19.28
N LEU A 86 -0.48 18.38 -20.48
CA LEU A 86 -1.28 18.30 -21.70
C LEU A 86 -2.16 17.03 -21.70
N GLU A 87 -1.59 15.90 -21.31
CA GLU A 87 -2.34 14.65 -21.14
C GLU A 87 -3.42 14.80 -20.05
N TYR A 88 -3.12 15.51 -18.96
CA TYR A 88 -4.05 15.72 -17.85
C TYR A 88 -5.22 16.65 -18.21
N THR A 89 -4.99 17.60 -19.11
CA THR A 89 -6.08 18.42 -19.68
C THR A 89 -7.01 17.58 -20.55
N GLN A 90 -6.47 16.70 -21.39
CA GLN A 90 -7.28 15.81 -22.24
C GLN A 90 -8.12 14.81 -21.42
N GLN A 91 -7.61 14.39 -20.25
CA GLN A 91 -8.34 13.54 -19.32
C GLN A 91 -9.33 14.30 -18.42
N SER A 92 -9.55 15.60 -18.65
CA SER A 92 -10.42 16.47 -17.82
C SER A 92 -10.05 16.51 -16.33
N LYS A 93 -8.81 16.13 -15.97
CA LYS A 93 -8.29 16.17 -14.60
C LYS A 93 -7.70 17.54 -14.25
N PHE A 94 -7.36 18.32 -15.28
CA PHE A 94 -6.79 19.65 -15.15
C PHE A 94 -7.55 20.61 -16.05
N ARG A 95 -7.82 21.83 -15.58
CA ARG A 95 -8.54 22.82 -16.40
C ARG A 95 -7.65 23.36 -17.50
N GLU A 96 -8.20 23.43 -18.71
CA GLU A 96 -7.52 23.94 -19.90
C GLU A 96 -7.12 25.42 -19.77
N ASP A 97 -7.99 26.25 -19.21
CA ASP A 97 -7.74 27.68 -19.01
C ASP A 97 -6.52 27.96 -18.12
N LEU A 98 -6.35 27.17 -17.06
CA LEU A 98 -5.19 27.25 -16.18
C LEU A 98 -3.92 26.76 -16.89
N TYR A 99 -4.03 25.73 -17.75
CA TYR A 99 -2.90 25.22 -18.53
C TYR A 99 -2.31 26.31 -19.41
N TYR A 100 -3.13 26.95 -20.25
CA TYR A 100 -2.65 27.96 -21.19
C TYR A 100 -2.04 29.21 -20.51
N ARG A 101 -2.46 29.54 -19.28
CA ARG A 101 -1.83 30.62 -18.51
C ARG A 101 -0.49 30.21 -17.88
N LEU A 102 -0.40 28.99 -17.36
CA LEU A 102 0.84 28.49 -16.75
C LEU A 102 1.91 28.13 -17.79
N SER A 103 1.51 27.63 -18.96
CA SER A 103 2.41 27.11 -20.00
C SER A 103 2.93 28.18 -20.97
N THR A 104 3.05 29.43 -20.54
CA THR A 104 3.54 30.53 -21.40
C THR A 104 4.98 30.31 -21.88
N VAL A 105 5.87 29.87 -20.98
CA VAL A 105 7.28 29.55 -21.29
C VAL A 105 7.63 28.19 -20.66
N PRO A 106 7.47 27.08 -21.39
CA PRO A 106 7.80 25.76 -20.88
C PRO A 106 9.31 25.55 -20.83
N ILE A 107 9.83 25.16 -19.67
CA ILE A 107 11.24 24.76 -19.49
C ILE A 107 11.27 23.27 -19.18
N ARG A 108 11.81 22.47 -20.11
CA ARG A 108 11.98 21.03 -19.92
C ARG A 108 13.34 20.74 -19.30
N VAL A 109 13.32 20.20 -18.08
CA VAL A 109 14.55 19.76 -17.40
C VAL A 109 14.86 18.33 -17.86
N PRO A 110 15.99 18.08 -18.55
CA PRO A 110 16.35 16.74 -19.00
C PRO A 110 16.76 15.85 -17.82
N SER A 111 16.59 14.54 -17.98
CA SER A 111 16.96 13.58 -16.96
C SER A 111 18.49 13.45 -16.88
N LEU A 112 19.01 12.94 -15.77
CA LEU A 112 20.45 12.78 -15.57
C LEU A 112 21.06 11.82 -16.61
N ARG A 113 20.26 10.88 -17.13
CA ARG A 113 20.64 9.93 -18.20
C ARG A 113 20.95 10.60 -19.53
N ASP A 114 20.27 11.72 -19.80
CA ASP A 114 20.42 12.47 -21.05
C ASP A 114 21.67 13.37 -21.01
N ARG A 115 22.20 13.64 -19.81
CA ARG A 115 23.38 14.49 -19.54
C ARG A 115 24.47 13.74 -18.79
N LYS A 116 24.97 12.66 -19.40
CA LYS A 116 25.93 11.75 -18.75
C LYS A 116 27.26 12.41 -18.37
N GLU A 117 27.67 13.42 -19.14
CA GLU A 117 28.90 14.19 -18.93
C GLU A 117 28.92 14.94 -17.59
N ASP A 118 27.73 15.34 -17.10
CA ASP A 118 27.60 16.07 -15.83
C ASP A 118 27.71 15.15 -14.60
N ILE A 119 27.52 13.83 -14.76
CA ILE A 119 27.40 12.90 -13.62
C ILE A 119 28.68 12.90 -12.76
N PRO A 120 29.90 12.72 -13.32
CA PRO A 120 31.12 12.72 -12.51
C PRO A 120 31.39 14.09 -11.86
N LEU A 121 31.06 15.19 -12.56
CA LEU A 121 31.24 16.56 -12.06
C LEU A 121 30.30 16.85 -10.89
N LEU A 122 29.02 16.47 -11.02
CA LEU A 122 28.02 16.60 -9.96
C LEU A 122 28.41 15.76 -8.74
N PHE A 123 28.87 14.52 -8.95
CA PHE A 123 29.34 13.68 -7.85
C PHE A 123 30.50 14.33 -7.10
N ARG A 124 31.52 14.82 -7.83
CA ARG A 124 32.67 15.51 -7.23
C ARG A 124 32.23 16.72 -6.41
N LYS A 125 31.28 17.50 -6.93
CA LYS A 125 30.70 18.65 -6.22
C LYS A 125 30.03 18.22 -4.92
N PHE A 126 29.18 17.20 -4.96
CA PHE A 126 28.50 16.70 -3.75
C PHE A 126 29.48 16.09 -2.74
N ALA A 127 30.47 15.32 -3.19
CA ALA A 127 31.51 14.77 -2.33
C ALA A 127 32.29 15.89 -1.62
N SER A 128 32.58 17.00 -2.32
CA SER A 128 33.19 18.19 -1.73
C SER A 128 32.27 18.84 -0.68
N ASP A 129 31.00 19.08 -1.01
CA ASP A 129 30.03 19.68 -0.08
C ASP A 129 29.89 18.86 1.22
N PHE A 130 29.84 17.53 1.11
CA PHE A 130 29.71 16.65 2.26
C PHE A 130 31.01 16.53 3.06
N SER A 131 32.16 16.59 2.39
CA SER A 131 33.46 16.64 3.06
C SER A 131 33.58 17.85 3.99
N GLU A 132 33.12 19.01 3.53
CA GLU A 132 33.09 20.24 4.34
C GLU A 132 32.06 20.13 5.48
N LYS A 133 30.84 19.66 5.17
CA LYS A 133 29.76 19.52 6.16
C LYS A 133 30.11 18.57 7.31
N TYR A 134 30.74 17.43 7.00
CA TYR A 134 31.08 16.39 7.97
C TYR A 134 32.56 16.44 8.43
N ARG A 135 33.31 17.49 8.02
CA ARG A 135 34.75 17.66 8.31
C ARG A 135 35.57 16.40 8.03
N THR A 136 35.28 15.76 6.91
CA THR A 136 35.91 14.54 6.44
C THR A 136 36.67 14.83 5.15
N GLN A 137 37.63 13.98 4.78
CA GLN A 137 38.32 14.11 3.49
C GLN A 137 37.35 13.85 2.32
N SER A 138 37.44 14.67 1.27
CA SER A 138 36.65 14.48 0.05
C SER A 138 36.95 13.13 -0.61
N VAL A 139 35.90 12.40 -0.98
CA VAL A 139 36.03 11.16 -1.73
C VAL A 139 36.33 11.45 -3.20
N GLN A 140 37.30 10.74 -3.75
CA GLN A 140 37.70 10.78 -5.16
C GLN A 140 37.29 9.49 -5.86
N LEU A 141 36.95 9.60 -7.14
CA LEU A 141 36.53 8.48 -7.97
C LEU A 141 37.65 8.07 -8.91
N ASP A 142 37.96 6.79 -8.94
CA ASP A 142 38.81 6.22 -9.99
C ASP A 142 38.07 6.19 -11.35
N ASN A 143 38.81 6.08 -12.45
CA ASN A 143 38.26 6.04 -13.81
C ASN A 143 37.23 4.91 -13.99
N GLY A 144 37.48 3.73 -13.40
CA GLY A 144 36.51 2.62 -13.43
C GLY A 144 35.21 2.93 -12.67
N ALA A 145 35.30 3.67 -11.56
CA ALA A 145 34.14 4.11 -10.80
C ALA A 145 33.33 5.19 -11.55
N GLN A 146 34.01 6.10 -12.26
CA GLN A 146 33.35 7.12 -13.08
C GLN A 146 32.54 6.52 -14.22
N GLN A 147 33.11 5.56 -14.96
CA GLN A 147 32.40 4.86 -16.03
C GLN A 147 31.15 4.14 -15.52
N LEU A 148 31.23 3.61 -14.30
CA LEU A 148 30.12 2.94 -13.67
C LEU A 148 28.97 3.89 -13.35
N LEU A 149 29.26 5.07 -12.79
CA LEU A 149 28.25 6.10 -12.56
C LEU A 149 27.58 6.55 -13.87
N VAL A 150 28.34 6.64 -14.96
CA VAL A 150 27.84 7.04 -16.28
C VAL A 150 26.91 5.99 -16.89
N THR A 151 27.20 4.70 -16.66
CA THR A 151 26.41 3.58 -17.20
C THR A 151 25.12 3.35 -16.40
N TYR A 152 25.12 3.72 -15.12
CA TYR A 152 23.99 3.51 -14.23
C TYR A 152 22.75 4.34 -14.64
N PRO A 153 21.53 3.78 -14.57
CA PRO A 153 20.33 4.45 -15.07
C PRO A 153 19.84 5.63 -14.21
N TRP A 154 20.13 5.77 -12.92
CA TRP A 154 19.66 6.93 -12.13
C TRP A 154 18.14 7.20 -12.19
N ASN A 155 17.30 6.25 -11.76
CA ASN A 155 15.85 6.45 -11.70
C ASN A 155 15.46 7.68 -10.84
N GLY A 156 16.22 7.97 -9.77
CA GLY A 156 16.02 9.10 -8.89
C GLY A 156 16.81 10.37 -9.27
N ASN A 157 17.44 10.40 -10.45
CA ASN A 157 18.26 11.50 -10.96
C ASN A 157 19.23 12.03 -9.87
N VAL A 158 19.32 13.36 -9.73
CA VAL A 158 20.23 14.05 -8.82
C VAL A 158 19.99 13.70 -7.35
N ARG A 159 18.77 13.33 -6.95
CA ARG A 159 18.48 12.93 -5.56
C ARG A 159 19.15 11.62 -5.22
N GLU A 160 19.07 10.64 -6.12
CA GLU A 160 19.75 9.35 -5.96
C GLU A 160 21.27 9.53 -5.98
N LEU A 161 21.80 10.29 -6.96
CA LEU A 161 23.24 10.59 -7.03
C LEU A 161 23.77 11.26 -5.76
N LYS A 162 23.03 12.25 -5.23
CA LYS A 162 23.39 12.94 -4.00
C LYS A 162 23.42 11.99 -2.80
N ASN A 163 22.42 11.12 -2.67
CA ASN A 163 22.36 10.15 -1.59
C ASN A 163 23.54 9.16 -1.65
N VAL A 164 23.87 8.67 -2.85
CA VAL A 164 25.02 7.78 -3.06
C VAL A 164 26.33 8.51 -2.72
N ALA A 165 26.48 9.77 -3.13
CA ALA A 165 27.66 10.58 -2.79
C ALA A 165 27.76 10.84 -1.27
N GLU A 166 26.63 11.07 -0.60
CA GLU A 166 26.58 11.23 0.86
C GLU A 166 27.00 9.93 1.56
N GLN A 167 26.40 8.81 1.19
CA GLN A 167 26.72 7.49 1.75
C GLN A 167 28.18 7.13 1.53
N ALA A 168 28.68 7.32 0.30
CA ALA A 168 30.09 7.15 -0.01
C ALA A 168 30.96 8.01 0.92
N SER A 169 30.66 9.31 1.08
CA SER A 169 31.47 10.20 1.93
C SER A 169 31.53 9.81 3.41
N VAL A 170 30.44 9.25 3.94
CA VAL A 170 30.30 8.91 5.37
C VAL A 170 30.80 7.50 5.67
N LEU A 171 30.50 6.53 4.81
CA LEU A 171 30.74 5.10 5.05
C LEU A 171 32.05 4.59 4.45
N SER A 172 32.65 5.30 3.48
CA SER A 172 33.89 4.86 2.86
C SER A 172 35.06 4.94 3.86
N VAL A 173 35.69 3.81 4.10
CA VAL A 173 36.99 3.74 4.80
C VAL A 173 38.05 4.43 3.95
N ASP A 174 38.14 4.05 2.67
CA ASP A 174 39.10 4.60 1.72
C ASP A 174 38.56 5.82 0.98
N LYS A 175 39.43 6.80 0.73
CA LYS A 175 39.06 8.05 0.06
C LYS A 175 39.16 7.98 -1.47
N ASN A 176 39.82 6.98 -2.01
CA ASN A 176 39.81 6.67 -3.44
C ASN A 176 38.87 5.49 -3.68
N LEU A 177 37.73 5.74 -4.31
CA LEU A 177 36.75 4.70 -4.59
C LEU A 177 37.03 4.01 -5.92
N ASN A 178 37.24 2.70 -5.84
CA ASN A 178 37.21 1.82 -6.99
C ASN A 178 35.76 1.48 -7.38
N SER A 179 35.58 0.94 -8.59
CA SER A 179 34.29 0.47 -9.10
C SER A 179 33.60 -0.55 -8.18
N GLU A 180 34.37 -1.40 -7.49
CA GLU A 180 33.88 -2.41 -6.55
C GLU A 180 33.38 -1.81 -5.23
N SER A 181 34.10 -0.84 -4.66
CA SER A 181 33.66 -0.16 -3.44
C SER A 181 32.42 0.69 -3.70
N LEU A 182 32.39 1.39 -4.85
CA LEU A 182 31.24 2.17 -5.28
C LEU A 182 30.00 1.28 -5.53
N SER A 183 30.20 -0.01 -5.89
CA SER A 183 29.10 -0.97 -6.09
C SER A 183 28.12 -1.00 -4.93
N GLN A 184 28.69 -0.97 -3.73
CA GLN A 184 28.02 -1.35 -2.50
C GLN A 184 27.02 -0.26 -2.10
N PHE A 185 27.27 0.97 -2.55
CA PHE A 185 26.42 2.13 -2.31
C PHE A 185 25.37 2.33 -3.41
N LEU A 186 25.51 1.67 -4.56
CA LEU A 186 24.52 1.75 -5.63
C LEU A 186 23.37 0.78 -5.36
N PRO A 187 22.12 1.24 -5.32
CA PRO A 187 20.99 0.35 -5.25
C PRO A 187 20.94 -0.51 -6.53
N ASN A 188 20.78 -1.83 -6.40
CA ASN A 188 20.71 -2.81 -7.49
C ASN A 188 21.98 -3.11 -8.30
N ARG A 189 23.08 -3.54 -7.66
CA ARG A 189 24.13 -4.29 -8.38
C ARG A 189 23.99 -5.79 -8.35
N GLU A 190 23.10 -6.32 -7.54
CA GLU A 190 22.74 -7.72 -7.68
C GLU A 190 21.72 -7.85 -8.79
N GLY A 191 22.01 -8.71 -9.77
CA GLY A 191 21.04 -9.26 -10.68
C GLY A 191 19.94 -10.02 -9.92
N ARG A 192 19.11 -9.30 -9.16
CA ARG A 192 17.69 -9.58 -9.15
C ARG A 192 17.20 -9.05 -10.48
N PRO A 193 17.06 -9.90 -11.51
CA PRO A 193 16.34 -9.47 -12.68
C PRO A 193 15.01 -8.93 -12.18
N VAL A 194 14.65 -7.72 -12.61
CA VAL A 194 13.26 -7.23 -12.53
C VAL A 194 12.38 -8.02 -13.54
N SER A 195 12.76 -9.28 -13.80
CA SER A 195 12.18 -10.28 -14.69
C SER A 195 11.99 -11.58 -13.88
N MET A 196 11.33 -11.48 -12.74
CA MET A 196 10.45 -12.55 -12.25
C MET A 196 9.02 -12.03 -12.05
N LEU A 197 8.66 -10.93 -12.71
CA LEU A 197 7.27 -10.78 -13.11
C LEU A 197 7.01 -11.89 -14.14
N PRO A 198 6.02 -12.77 -13.94
CA PRO A 198 5.69 -13.80 -14.91
C PRO A 198 5.47 -13.11 -16.27
N ALA A 199 6.32 -13.43 -17.24
CA ALA A 199 6.14 -12.97 -18.60
C ALA A 199 4.87 -13.64 -19.14
N ILE A 200 3.91 -12.83 -19.55
CA ILE A 200 2.74 -13.29 -20.28
C ILE A 200 3.24 -13.81 -21.62
N SER A 201 3.23 -15.13 -21.81
CA SER A 201 3.40 -15.76 -23.11
C SER A 201 2.34 -15.21 -24.06
N PRO A 202 2.68 -14.65 -25.25
CA PRO A 202 1.67 -14.30 -26.23
C PRO A 202 1.26 -15.60 -26.96
N MET A 203 0.44 -16.41 -26.31
CA MET A 203 -0.30 -17.49 -26.96
C MET A 203 -1.78 -17.37 -26.60
N SER A 204 -2.47 -16.45 -27.26
CA SER A 204 -3.70 -16.76 -27.99
C SER A 204 -4.27 -15.48 -28.60
N THR A 205 -4.28 -15.46 -29.92
CA THR A 205 -5.04 -14.52 -30.73
C THR A 205 -6.53 -14.84 -30.52
N GLY A 206 -7.27 -13.99 -29.81
CA GLY A 206 -8.72 -14.20 -29.67
C GLY A 206 -9.39 -13.42 -28.54
N ASN A 207 -9.71 -12.16 -28.81
CA ASN A 207 -10.96 -11.49 -28.46
C ASN A 207 -11.72 -11.97 -27.18
N ALA A 208 -11.54 -11.28 -26.04
CA ALA A 208 -12.57 -11.01 -25.01
C ALA A 208 -11.93 -10.42 -23.75
N GLY A 209 -12.70 -9.63 -23.01
CA GLY A 209 -12.24 -8.77 -21.93
C GLY A 209 -11.67 -9.46 -20.69
N ASN A 210 -10.84 -8.69 -19.98
CA ASN A 210 -10.73 -8.67 -18.53
C ASN A 210 -10.49 -10.03 -17.82
N ASN A 211 -9.33 -10.63 -18.04
CA ASN A 211 -8.84 -11.78 -17.23
C ASN A 211 -7.54 -11.44 -16.49
N PHE A 212 -7.53 -10.34 -15.71
CA PHE A 212 -6.46 -10.07 -14.74
C PHE A 212 -6.42 -11.09 -13.59
N THR A 213 -7.44 -11.97 -13.48
CA THR A 213 -7.59 -12.96 -12.40
C THR A 213 -7.03 -14.35 -12.72
N GLY A 214 -6.61 -14.61 -13.96
CA GLY A 214 -6.09 -15.92 -14.37
C GLY A 214 -4.67 -16.17 -13.88
N THR A 215 -3.80 -15.17 -14.03
CA THR A 215 -2.37 -15.31 -13.70
C THR A 215 -2.12 -15.48 -12.21
N GLU A 216 -2.85 -14.76 -11.35
CA GLU A 216 -2.73 -14.93 -9.89
C GLU A 216 -3.28 -16.28 -9.41
N ARG A 217 -4.37 -16.76 -10.04
CA ARG A 217 -4.98 -18.05 -9.71
C ARG A 217 -4.07 -19.22 -10.14
N ASP A 218 -3.42 -19.12 -11.27
CA ASP A 218 -2.48 -20.13 -11.76
C ASP A 218 -1.19 -20.18 -10.90
N ILE A 219 -0.71 -19.03 -10.43
CA ILE A 219 0.40 -18.95 -9.46
C ILE A 219 0.01 -19.61 -8.14
N LEU A 220 -1.19 -19.32 -7.61
CA LEU A 220 -1.70 -19.93 -6.38
C LEU A 220 -1.87 -21.45 -6.54
N TYR A 221 -2.42 -21.93 -7.65
CA TYR A 221 -2.55 -23.37 -7.90
C TYR A 221 -1.20 -24.08 -7.99
N LYS A 222 -0.20 -23.44 -8.59
CA LYS A 222 1.15 -23.99 -8.65
C LYS A 222 1.76 -24.09 -7.25
N LEU A 223 1.60 -23.07 -6.41
CA LEU A 223 2.05 -23.08 -5.00
C LEU A 223 1.37 -24.19 -4.18
N PHE A 224 0.04 -24.32 -4.31
CA PHE A 224 -0.70 -25.38 -3.60
C PHE A 224 -0.31 -26.78 -4.07
N PHE A 225 -0.01 -26.95 -5.35
CA PHE A 225 0.43 -28.23 -5.89
C PHE A 225 1.84 -28.61 -5.39
N GLU A 226 2.72 -27.62 -5.27
CA GLU A 226 4.07 -27.79 -4.73
C GLU A 226 4.02 -28.15 -3.24
N LEU A 227 3.19 -27.47 -2.44
CA LEU A 227 2.94 -27.83 -1.04
C LEU A 227 2.35 -29.24 -0.87
N LYS A 228 1.44 -29.64 -1.77
CA LYS A 228 0.87 -31.00 -1.75
C LYS A 228 1.94 -32.05 -2.03
N LYS A 229 2.87 -31.75 -2.94
CA LYS A 229 4.00 -32.64 -3.24
C LYS A 229 4.92 -32.77 -2.01
N ASP A 230 5.27 -31.65 -1.38
CA ASP A 230 6.12 -31.65 -0.18
C ASP A 230 5.47 -32.42 0.98
N MET A 231 4.15 -32.30 1.18
CA MET A 231 3.44 -33.10 2.18
C MET A 231 3.43 -34.59 1.86
N ASN A 232 3.33 -34.97 0.59
CA ASN A 232 3.39 -36.36 0.18
C ASN A 232 4.80 -36.94 0.39
N ASP A 233 5.85 -36.17 0.08
CA ASP A 233 7.24 -36.58 0.28
C ASP A 233 7.55 -36.71 1.79
N MET A 234 7.04 -35.80 2.62
CA MET A 234 7.14 -35.87 4.08
C MET A 234 6.40 -37.09 4.66
N LYS A 235 5.21 -37.40 4.12
CA LYS A 235 4.45 -38.59 4.50
C LYS A 235 5.21 -39.87 4.13
N GLN A 236 5.85 -39.91 2.97
CA GLN A 236 6.64 -41.07 2.56
C GLN A 236 7.84 -41.29 3.48
N LEU A 237 8.54 -40.22 3.85
CA LEU A 237 9.67 -40.28 4.77
C LEU A 237 9.23 -40.74 6.19
N LEU A 238 8.05 -40.31 6.64
CA LEU A 238 7.46 -40.75 7.91
C LEU A 238 7.00 -42.23 7.87
N VAL A 239 6.48 -42.69 6.73
CA VAL A 239 6.14 -44.11 6.51
C VAL A 239 7.40 -44.98 6.44
N GLU A 240 8.47 -44.47 5.86
CA GLU A 240 9.77 -45.16 5.80
C GLU A 240 10.41 -45.29 7.19
N LEU A 241 10.32 -44.25 8.03
CA LEU A 241 10.80 -44.29 9.41
C LEU A 241 9.96 -45.24 10.30
N THR A 242 8.65 -45.32 10.07
CA THR A 242 7.80 -46.28 10.79
C THR A 242 8.02 -47.73 10.32
N HIS A 243 8.42 -47.96 9.06
CA HIS A 243 8.80 -49.30 8.59
C HIS A 243 10.18 -49.76 9.06
N ARG A 244 11.10 -48.84 9.40
CA ARG A 244 12.46 -49.19 9.84
C ARG A 244 12.53 -49.64 11.31
N GLN A 245 11.52 -49.34 12.13
CA GLN A 245 11.32 -49.97 13.43
C GLN A 245 10.12 -50.93 13.31
N GLY A 246 10.42 -52.22 13.12
CA GLY A 246 9.42 -53.23 12.75
C GLY A 246 8.17 -53.26 13.64
N TYR A 247 7.06 -52.77 13.10
CA TYR A 247 5.69 -53.12 13.50
C TYR A 247 4.82 -53.19 12.22
N GLY A 248 4.12 -54.31 12.04
CA GLY A 248 3.26 -54.59 10.89
C GLY A 248 1.98 -53.74 10.83
N PRO A 249 1.12 -53.92 9.80
CA PRO A 249 0.17 -52.90 9.37
C PRO A 249 -1.06 -52.84 10.28
N ALA A 250 -1.31 -51.68 10.88
CA ALA A 250 -2.59 -51.36 11.50
C ALA A 250 -3.39 -50.40 10.59
N THR A 251 -4.61 -50.82 10.30
CA THR A 251 -5.64 -50.18 9.49
C THR A 251 -5.90 -48.71 9.83
N HIS A 252 -6.16 -47.94 8.78
CA HIS A 252 -6.68 -46.57 8.79
C HIS A 252 -7.70 -46.27 9.91
N LYS A 253 -7.37 -45.27 10.74
CA LYS A 253 -8.34 -44.28 11.23
C LYS A 253 -7.63 -42.92 11.31
N GLN A 254 -8.28 -41.95 10.68
CA GLN A 254 -7.84 -40.59 10.46
C GLN A 254 -8.18 -39.76 11.69
N GLU A 255 -7.18 -39.30 12.43
CA GLU A 255 -7.37 -38.27 13.46
C GLU A 255 -6.10 -37.41 13.55
N ASN A 256 -6.29 -36.12 13.27
CA ASN A 256 -5.26 -35.09 13.32
C ASN A 256 -4.94 -34.79 14.79
N LEU A 257 -3.69 -35.02 15.20
CA LEU A 257 -3.17 -34.60 16.48
C LEU A 257 -1.87 -33.82 16.27
N LEU A 258 -1.93 -32.51 16.54
CA LEU A 258 -0.80 -31.75 17.09
C LEU A 258 -1.35 -30.81 18.18
N PRO A 259 -0.96 -30.98 19.44
CA PRO A 259 -1.22 -30.01 20.49
C PRO A 259 -0.18 -28.89 20.45
N ALA A 260 -0.64 -27.67 20.72
CA ALA A 260 0.19 -26.49 20.88
C ALA A 260 0.91 -26.51 22.24
N PHE A 261 2.17 -26.11 22.18
CA PHE A 261 3.07 -25.83 23.28
C PHE A 261 2.71 -24.50 23.94
N ASN A 262 2.43 -24.50 25.25
CA ASN A 262 2.99 -23.52 26.18
C ASN A 262 2.50 -23.78 27.61
N GLN A 263 3.43 -24.02 28.52
CA GLN A 263 3.33 -23.48 29.88
C GLN A 263 4.72 -23.29 30.50
N VAL A 264 4.86 -22.13 31.12
CA VAL A 264 6.02 -21.60 31.84
C VAL A 264 5.89 -21.98 33.31
N SER A 265 6.98 -22.42 33.95
CA SER A 265 7.10 -22.32 35.42
C SER A 265 8.56 -22.37 35.90
N GLU A 266 8.95 -21.25 36.54
CA GLU A 266 9.79 -21.08 37.74
C GLU A 266 11.29 -21.51 37.77
N PRO A 267 12.14 -20.80 38.55
CA PRO A 267 13.59 -20.85 38.41
C PRO A 267 14.21 -21.99 39.23
N VAL A 268 14.99 -22.85 38.59
CA VAL A 268 15.74 -23.91 39.28
C VAL A 268 17.24 -23.73 39.07
N ASN A 269 17.94 -23.78 40.20
CA ASN A 269 19.34 -23.47 40.48
C ASN A 269 20.35 -24.17 39.54
N LEU A 270 21.30 -23.41 38.98
CA LEU A 270 22.44 -23.95 38.22
C LEU A 270 23.44 -24.58 39.20
N ALA A 271 23.41 -25.90 39.34
CA ALA A 271 24.52 -26.67 39.87
C ALA A 271 24.73 -27.94 39.05
N ALA A 272 25.89 -27.97 38.38
CA ALA A 272 26.59 -29.02 37.66
C ALA A 272 26.02 -30.45 37.68
N LEU A 273 25.88 -31.08 36.50
CA LEU A 273 26.23 -32.50 36.26
C LEU A 273 26.41 -32.79 34.74
N PRO A 274 27.22 -33.81 34.38
CA PRO A 274 27.90 -33.91 33.09
C PRO A 274 27.03 -34.48 31.97
N TYR A 275 27.30 -34.01 30.75
CA TYR A 275 26.74 -34.51 29.50
C TYR A 275 27.17 -35.97 29.29
N ASN A 276 26.22 -36.90 29.28
CA ASN A 276 26.42 -38.23 28.72
C ASN A 276 25.30 -38.52 27.72
N GLY A 277 25.67 -38.79 26.48
CA GLY A 277 24.75 -38.99 25.37
C GLY A 277 24.04 -40.34 25.47
N SER A 278 22.73 -40.32 25.72
CA SER A 278 21.83 -41.43 25.40
C SER A 278 20.38 -40.93 25.34
N ASN A 279 19.83 -40.85 24.14
CA ASN A 279 18.44 -40.46 23.86
C ASN A 279 17.48 -41.61 24.17
N THR A 280 17.04 -41.75 25.42
CA THR A 280 15.87 -42.58 25.76
C THR A 280 14.70 -41.69 26.17
N PRO A 281 13.55 -41.73 25.47
CA PRO A 281 12.40 -40.91 25.84
C PRO A 281 11.72 -41.46 27.11
N ILE A 282 11.35 -40.55 28.01
CA ILE A 282 10.61 -40.82 29.25
C ILE A 282 9.12 -40.96 28.90
N LEU A 283 8.49 -42.07 29.28
CA LEU A 283 7.05 -42.29 29.16
C LEU A 283 6.34 -41.65 30.37
N VAL A 284 5.53 -40.62 30.13
CA VAL A 284 4.62 -40.05 31.13
C VAL A 284 3.23 -40.61 30.87
N GLN A 285 2.76 -41.47 31.78
CA GLN A 285 1.41 -41.99 31.81
C GLN A 285 0.53 -41.01 32.60
N ASN A 286 -0.52 -40.46 31.99
CA ASN A 286 -1.63 -39.86 32.74
C ASN A 286 -2.93 -39.95 31.96
N ASP A 287 -3.80 -40.84 32.44
CA ASP A 287 -5.22 -40.92 32.14
C ASP A 287 -5.95 -39.71 32.77
N ARG A 288 -6.38 -38.76 31.93
CA ARG A 288 -7.49 -37.82 32.21
C ARG A 288 -7.80 -37.02 30.94
N LEU A 289 -8.88 -37.43 30.25
CA LEU A 289 -9.46 -36.68 29.14
C LEU A 289 -10.47 -35.69 29.71
N ASP A 290 -10.08 -34.43 29.87
CA ASP A 290 -11.02 -33.33 30.10
C ASP A 290 -11.77 -33.05 28.79
N HIS A 291 -13.10 -33.00 28.83
CA HIS A 291 -13.93 -32.64 27.69
C HIS A 291 -13.66 -31.17 27.29
N HIS A 292 -13.01 -30.98 26.14
CA HIS A 292 -12.92 -29.68 25.48
C HIS A 292 -14.25 -29.38 24.76
N GLU A 293 -14.96 -28.35 25.20
CA GLU A 293 -16.08 -27.76 24.46
C GLU A 293 -15.48 -26.74 23.48
N ASP A 294 -15.41 -27.10 22.20
CA ASP A 294 -14.90 -26.22 21.14
C ASP A 294 -15.95 -25.15 20.81
N VAL A 295 -15.71 -23.91 21.24
CA VAL A 295 -16.50 -22.76 20.78
C VAL A 295 -15.89 -22.28 19.46
N GLU A 296 -16.62 -22.44 18.36
CA GLU A 296 -16.22 -21.93 17.04
C GLU A 296 -16.01 -20.40 17.09
N GLU A 297 -14.75 -19.94 17.03
CA GLU A 297 -14.44 -18.52 16.91
C GLU A 297 -14.79 -18.03 15.49
N SER A 298 -15.75 -17.11 15.37
CA SER A 298 -16.02 -16.43 14.11
C SER A 298 -14.85 -15.49 13.74
N LEU A 299 -14.33 -15.61 12.52
CA LEU A 299 -13.18 -14.84 12.00
C LEU A 299 -13.49 -13.35 11.73
N MET A 300 -14.69 -12.87 12.08
CA MET A 300 -15.11 -11.51 11.77
C MET A 300 -14.56 -10.54 12.81
N LEU A 301 -13.86 -9.49 12.35
CA LEU A 301 -13.20 -8.52 13.23
C LEU A 301 -14.17 -7.87 14.24
N ALA A 302 -15.40 -7.59 13.81
CA ALA A 302 -16.44 -7.00 14.66
C ALA A 302 -16.86 -7.91 15.82
N ASP A 303 -16.90 -9.23 15.60
CA ASP A 303 -17.29 -10.20 16.63
C ASP A 303 -16.17 -10.36 17.67
N ARG A 304 -14.91 -10.45 17.21
CA ARG A 304 -13.75 -10.46 18.11
C ARG A 304 -13.64 -9.17 18.92
N GLU A 305 -13.88 -8.01 18.32
CA GLU A 305 -13.93 -6.74 19.06
C GLU A 305 -14.98 -6.76 20.18
N LYS A 306 -16.19 -7.25 19.89
CA LYS A 306 -17.26 -7.38 20.88
C LYS A 306 -16.87 -8.33 22.01
N GLU A 307 -16.24 -9.45 21.69
CA GLU A 307 -15.77 -10.43 22.66
C GLU A 307 -14.69 -9.83 23.58
N PHE A 308 -13.67 -9.18 23.01
CA PHE A 308 -12.60 -8.55 23.77
C PHE A 308 -13.13 -7.44 24.69
N ILE A 309 -14.06 -6.62 24.21
CA ILE A 309 -14.70 -5.58 25.03
C ILE A 309 -15.49 -6.21 26.19
N THR A 310 -16.24 -7.28 25.93
CA THR A 310 -17.01 -7.99 26.97
C THR A 310 -16.09 -8.63 28.01
N LYS A 311 -14.98 -9.25 27.56
CA LYS A 311 -13.98 -9.87 28.44
C LYS A 311 -13.27 -8.84 29.31
N ALA A 312 -12.89 -7.70 28.74
CA ALA A 312 -12.26 -6.60 29.49
C ALA A 312 -13.22 -5.99 30.53
N LEU A 313 -14.51 -5.79 30.19
CA LEU A 313 -15.52 -5.28 31.12
C LEU A 313 -15.78 -6.26 32.27
N LYS A 314 -15.87 -7.58 31.99
CA LYS A 314 -16.00 -8.61 33.04
C LYS A 314 -14.78 -8.63 33.97
N LYS A 315 -13.57 -8.57 33.40
CA LYS A 315 -12.31 -8.58 34.16
C LYS A 315 -12.19 -7.40 35.11
N HIS A 316 -12.60 -6.21 34.69
CA HIS A 316 -12.58 -4.99 35.51
C HIS A 316 -13.90 -4.71 36.24
N LYS A 317 -14.82 -5.68 36.31
CA LYS A 317 -16.11 -5.58 37.02
C LYS A 317 -16.91 -4.32 36.64
N GLY A 318 -16.95 -3.99 35.35
CA GLY A 318 -17.68 -2.83 34.82
C GLY A 318 -16.95 -1.48 34.98
N ARG A 319 -15.71 -1.43 35.48
CA ARG A 319 -14.91 -0.19 35.51
C ARG A 319 -14.42 0.16 34.10
N ARG A 320 -15.19 0.99 33.41
CA ARG A 320 -14.99 1.37 32.01
C ARG A 320 -13.62 2.01 31.73
N ARG A 321 -13.10 2.83 32.66
CA ARG A 321 -11.79 3.48 32.51
C ARG A 321 -10.63 2.48 32.48
N ASP A 322 -10.68 1.47 33.36
CA ASP A 322 -9.61 0.47 33.48
C ASP A 322 -9.67 -0.54 32.32
N ALA A 323 -10.89 -0.91 31.89
CA ALA A 323 -11.10 -1.72 30.70
C ALA A 323 -10.66 -1.02 29.40
N ALA A 324 -10.91 0.29 29.27
CA ALA A 324 -10.47 1.08 28.12
C ALA A 324 -8.93 1.15 28.03
N ASN A 325 -8.26 1.31 29.17
CA ASN A 325 -6.80 1.31 29.25
C ASN A 325 -6.19 -0.05 28.87
N GLU A 326 -6.78 -1.17 29.30
CA GLU A 326 -6.31 -2.51 28.90
C GLU A 326 -6.48 -2.77 27.40
N LEU A 327 -7.57 -2.27 26.81
CA LEU A 327 -7.83 -2.39 25.37
C LEU A 327 -7.05 -1.37 24.52
N GLY A 328 -6.33 -0.44 25.14
CA GLY A 328 -5.57 0.60 24.43
C GLY A 328 -6.45 1.62 23.68
N ILE A 329 -7.71 1.79 24.08
CA ILE A 329 -8.67 2.73 23.45
C ILE A 329 -9.09 3.83 24.41
N SER A 330 -9.50 4.97 23.88
CA SER A 330 -10.08 6.05 24.71
C SER A 330 -11.41 5.60 25.33
N GLU A 331 -11.69 6.07 26.56
CA GLU A 331 -12.94 5.80 27.26
C GLU A 331 -14.16 6.13 26.38
N ARG A 332 -14.16 7.28 25.69
CA ARG A 332 -15.21 7.68 24.74
C ARG A 332 -15.43 6.64 23.62
N THR A 333 -14.37 5.99 23.15
CA THR A 333 -14.45 4.94 22.12
C THR A 333 -15.03 3.66 22.67
N LEU A 334 -14.65 3.26 23.89
CA LEU A 334 -15.24 2.13 24.58
C LEU A 334 -16.75 2.34 24.78
N TYR A 335 -17.17 3.51 25.25
CA TYR A 335 -18.59 3.86 25.40
C TYR A 335 -19.38 3.76 24.09
N ARG A 336 -18.81 4.27 22.99
CA ARG A 336 -19.44 4.17 21.65
C ARG A 336 -19.59 2.72 21.24
N LYS A 337 -18.56 1.89 21.44
CA LYS A 337 -18.55 0.47 21.05
C LYS A 337 -19.49 -0.38 21.90
N ILE A 338 -19.61 -0.09 23.20
CA ILE A 338 -20.62 -0.73 24.08
C ILE A 338 -22.04 -0.47 23.55
N LYS A 339 -22.33 0.77 23.14
CA LYS A 339 -23.64 1.15 22.57
C LYS A 339 -23.87 0.54 21.18
N GLU A 340 -22.83 0.46 20.35
CA GLU A 340 -22.88 -0.09 19.00
C GLU A 340 -23.16 -1.60 19.01
N TYR A 341 -22.58 -2.33 19.96
CA TYR A 341 -22.69 -3.79 20.07
C TYR A 341 -23.76 -4.27 21.06
N ASP A 342 -24.55 -3.35 21.63
CA ASP A 342 -25.60 -3.59 22.64
C ASP A 342 -25.16 -4.55 23.76
N ILE A 343 -23.96 -4.27 24.31
CA ILE A 343 -23.38 -5.11 25.36
C ILE A 343 -24.08 -4.78 26.68
N LYS A 344 -24.78 -5.76 27.26
CA LYS A 344 -25.42 -5.65 28.57
C LYS A 344 -24.35 -5.67 29.67
N GLU A 345 -24.53 -4.80 30.66
CA GLU A 345 -23.62 -4.65 31.81
C GLU A 345 -23.64 -5.82 32.79
#